data_AF-A0A5J4VPX6-F1
#
_entry.id   AF-A0A5J4VPX6-F1
#
_cell.length_a   1.000
_cell.length_b   1.000
_cell.length_c   1.000
_cell.angle_alpha   90.00
_cell.angle_beta   90.00
_cell.angle_gamma   90.00
#
_symmetry.space_group_name_H-M   'P 1'
#
loop_
_entity.id
_entity.type
_entity.pdbx_description
1 polymer ?
#
loop_
_entity_poly.entity_id
_entity_poly.type
_entity_poly.pdbx_seq_one_letter_code
_entity_poly.pdbx_strand_id
1 'polypeptide(L)'
;MEESILLQSQGFQVKGLMDIYHRELGVVAAKVMKNELFDVNEWDVAGILNSDPYNMCPFIVRNILAKKFDKMTVILMEFANLGV
;
A
#
# COMPACT_ATOMS: atom_id res chain seq x y z
N MET A 1 7.48 15.24 -0.48
CA MET A 1 6.77 16.28 0.33
C MET A 1 5.27 16.26 0.07
N GLU A 2 4.80 16.21 -1.19
CA GLU A 2 3.36 16.06 -1.50
C GLU A 2 2.75 14.73 -1.02
N GLU A 3 3.47 13.62 -1.15
CA GLU A 3 2.97 12.28 -0.78
C GLU A 3 2.72 12.14 0.72
N SER A 4 3.63 12.63 1.56
CA SER A 4 3.49 12.64 3.01
C SER A 4 2.33 13.53 3.47
N ILE A 5 2.11 14.67 2.80
CA ILE A 5 0.98 15.57 3.07
C ILE A 5 -0.34 14.89 2.72
N LEU A 6 -0.41 14.20 1.58
CA LEU A 6 -1.58 13.43 1.19
C LEU A 6 -1.90 12.37 2.26
N LEU A 7 -0.93 11.58 2.69
CA LEU A 7 -1.13 10.56 3.71
C LEU A 7 -1.60 11.17 5.05
N GLN A 8 -0.95 12.23 5.52
CA GLN A 8 -1.36 12.92 6.75
C GLN A 8 -2.79 13.48 6.66
N SER A 9 -3.20 14.02 5.49
CA SER A 9 -4.56 14.52 5.27
C SER A 9 -5.63 13.43 5.39
N GLN A 10 -5.25 12.16 5.22
CA GLN A 10 -6.13 11.00 5.36
C GLN A 10 -6.07 10.37 6.76
N GLY A 11 -5.37 11.01 7.70
CA GLY A 11 -5.26 10.54 9.09
C GLY A 11 -4.17 9.51 9.35
N PHE A 12 -3.27 9.29 8.38
CA PHE A 12 -2.12 8.40 8.58
C PHE A 12 -1.00 9.12 9.33
N GLN A 13 -0.40 8.43 10.31
CA GLN A 13 0.85 8.87 10.93
C GLN A 13 2.03 8.35 10.12
N VAL A 14 2.81 9.25 9.52
CA VAL A 14 3.99 8.92 8.69
C VAL A 14 5.24 8.94 9.55
N LYS A 15 5.97 7.82 9.63
CA LYS A 15 7.11 7.66 10.56
C LYS A 15 8.50 7.57 9.87
N GLY A 16 8.57 7.49 8.55
CA GLY A 16 9.81 7.37 7.79
C GLY A 16 9.60 7.25 6.28
N LEU A 17 10.44 6.45 5.59
CA LEU A 17 10.25 6.07 4.18
C LEU A 17 9.08 5.09 4.08
N MET A 18 7.87 5.64 4.20
CA MET A 18 6.58 4.99 3.92
C MET A 18 6.15 3.85 4.88
N ASP A 19 6.63 3.79 6.12
CA ASP A 19 5.94 3.06 7.19
C ASP A 19 4.86 3.96 7.84
N ILE A 20 3.61 3.49 7.83
CA ILE A 20 2.47 4.25 8.33
C ILE A 20 1.59 3.40 9.24
N TYR A 21 0.91 4.07 10.17
CA TYR A 21 -0.09 3.44 11.02
C TYR A 21 -1.49 3.64 10.43
N HIS A 22 -2.18 2.53 10.12
CA HIS A 22 -3.59 2.49 9.75
C HIS A 22 -4.42 1.93 10.91
N ARG A 23 -5.51 2.59 11.26
CA ARG A 23 -6.30 2.28 12.46
C ARG A 23 -6.77 0.82 12.54
N GLU A 24 -7.17 0.25 11.40
CA GLU A 24 -7.72 -1.11 11.33
C GLU A 24 -6.68 -2.16 10.95
N LEU A 25 -5.60 -1.76 10.27
CA LEU A 25 -4.61 -2.70 9.71
C LEU A 25 -3.30 -2.74 10.53
N GLY A 26 -3.11 -1.81 11.46
CA GLY A 26 -1.86 -1.67 12.20
C GLY A 26 -0.76 -0.99 11.37
N VAL A 27 0.47 -1.49 11.48
CA VAL A 27 1.61 -0.96 10.73
C VAL A 27 1.60 -1.53 9.31
N VAL A 28 1.58 -0.65 8.32
CA VAL A 28 1.59 -0.99 6.89
C VAL A 28 2.59 -0.10 6.16
N ALA A 29 2.98 -0.51 4.96
CA ALA A 29 3.68 0.37 4.03
C ALA A 29 2.67 1.03 3.07
N ALA A 30 3.00 2.22 2.57
CA ALA A 30 2.17 2.91 1.57
C ALA A 30 2.97 3.36 0.35
N LYS A 31 2.58 2.87 -0.82
CA LYS A 31 3.05 3.37 -2.11
C LYS A 31 2.09 4.46 -2.60
N VAL A 32 2.61 5.67 -2.83
CA VAL A 32 1.84 6.78 -3.42
C VAL A 32 2.33 6.96 -4.85
N MET A 33 1.41 7.02 -5.81
CA MET A 33 1.76 7.17 -7.21
C MET A 33 0.71 8.02 -7.94
N LYS A 34 1.10 8.65 -9.06
CA LYS A 34 0.14 9.38 -9.89
C LYS A 34 -0.88 8.42 -10.51
N ASN A 35 -2.11 8.91 -10.66
CA ASN A 35 -3.20 8.16 -11.28
C ASN A 35 -2.87 7.65 -12.69
N GLU A 36 -2.11 8.43 -13.47
CA GLU A 36 -1.68 8.09 -14.82
C GLU A 36 -0.69 6.91 -14.90
N LEU A 37 -0.04 6.59 -13.79
CA LEU A 37 0.89 5.47 -13.67
C LEU A 37 0.24 4.23 -13.05
N PHE A 38 -0.99 4.34 -12.56
CA PHE A 38 -1.69 3.23 -11.92
C PHE A 38 -2.17 2.23 -12.98
N ASP A 39 -1.61 1.02 -12.95
CA ASP A 39 -2.03 -0.07 -13.82
C ASP A 39 -3.08 -0.94 -13.12
N VAL A 40 -4.30 -0.93 -13.64
CA VAL A 40 -5.42 -1.73 -13.13
C VAL A 40 -5.15 -3.23 -13.29
N ASN A 41 -4.48 -3.64 -14.37
CA ASN A 41 -4.16 -5.03 -14.60
C ASN A 41 -3.12 -5.54 -13.58
N GLU A 42 -2.12 -4.72 -13.23
CA GLU A 42 -1.17 -5.06 -12.16
C GLU A 42 -1.89 -5.25 -10.81
N TRP A 43 -2.86 -4.38 -10.52
CA TRP A 43 -3.68 -4.48 -9.31
C TRP A 43 -4.53 -5.75 -9.27
N ASP A 44 -5.22 -6.07 -10.37
CA ASP A 44 -6.11 -7.22 -10.46
C ASP A 44 -5.33 -8.54 -10.34
N VAL A 45 -4.18 -8.65 -11.02
CA VAL A 45 -3.29 -9.82 -10.94
C VAL A 45 -2.74 -10.00 -9.51
N ALA A 46 -2.33 -8.92 -8.85
CA ALA A 46 -1.89 -8.98 -7.45
C ALA A 46 -3.04 -9.42 -6.51
N GLY A 47 -4.28 -9.02 -6.80
CA GLY A 47 -5.46 -9.43 -6.03
C GLY A 47 -5.76 -10.93 -6.07
N ILE A 48 -5.41 -11.61 -7.17
CA ILE A 48 -5.53 -13.07 -7.29
C ILE A 48 -4.63 -13.77 -6.26
N LEU A 49 -3.39 -13.29 -6.10
CA LEU A 49 -2.43 -13.83 -5.12
C LEU A 49 -2.89 -13.68 -3.67
N ASN A 50 -3.69 -12.65 -3.38
CA ASN A 50 -4.26 -12.43 -2.05
C ASN A 50 -5.45 -13.35 -1.75
N SER A 51 -6.15 -13.82 -2.78
CA SER A 51 -7.42 -14.55 -2.66
C SER A 51 -7.23 -16.08 -2.61
N ASP A 52 -6.01 -16.57 -2.83
CA ASP A 52 -5.68 -17.99 -2.80
C ASP A 52 -5.04 -18.39 -1.46
N PRO A 53 -5.81 -18.95 -0.50
CA PRO A 53 -5.29 -19.34 0.80
C PRO A 53 -4.31 -20.54 0.73
N TYR A 54 -4.30 -21.30 -0.37
CA TYR A 54 -3.40 -22.45 -0.54
C TYR A 54 -2.10 -22.07 -1.24
N ASN A 55 -2.12 -21.05 -2.10
CA ASN A 55 -0.95 -20.55 -2.82
C ASN A 55 -0.44 -19.19 -2.30
N MET A 56 -0.70 -18.88 -1.02
CA MET A 56 -0.13 -17.68 -0.40
C MET A 56 1.41 -17.78 -0.43
N CYS A 57 2.04 -17.00 -1.31
CA CYS A 57 3.48 -16.98 -1.49
C CYS A 57 4.12 -16.07 -0.43
N PRO A 58 4.90 -16.60 0.54
CA PRO A 58 5.47 -15.80 1.63
C PRO A 58 6.61 -14.87 1.16
N PHE A 59 6.99 -14.94 -0.12
CA PHE A 59 8.07 -14.15 -0.70
C PHE A 59 7.58 -12.93 -1.48
N ILE A 60 6.25 -12.74 -1.58
CA ILE A 60 5.64 -11.61 -2.28
C ILE A 60 4.92 -10.73 -1.26
N VAL A 61 5.28 -9.45 -1.20
CA VAL A 61 4.59 -8.45 -0.37
C VAL A 61 3.17 -8.28 -0.87
N ARG A 62 2.18 -8.46 0.01
CA ARG A 62 0.77 -8.34 -0.36
C ARG A 62 0.31 -6.89 -0.42
N ASN A 63 -0.39 -6.57 -1.50
CA ASN A 63 -1.20 -5.35 -1.59
C ASN A 63 -2.50 -5.56 -0.80
N ILE A 64 -2.83 -4.66 0.12
CA ILE A 64 -3.98 -4.81 1.03
C ILE A 64 -5.16 -3.96 0.53
N LEU A 65 -4.95 -2.68 0.28
CA LEU A 65 -5.99 -1.74 -0.15
C LEU A 65 -5.43 -0.73 -1.15
N ALA A 66 -6.22 -0.34 -2.14
CA ALA A 66 -5.93 0.79 -3.00
C ALA A 66 -7.04 1.83 -2.88
N LYS A 67 -6.66 3.10 -2.82
CA LYS A 67 -7.59 4.23 -2.85
C LYS A 67 -7.08 5.29 -3.82
N LYS A 68 -7.93 5.60 -4.81
CA LYS A 68 -7.68 6.67 -5.77
C LYS A 68 -8.16 8.01 -5.20
N PHE A 69 -7.35 9.03 -5.37
CA PHE A 69 -7.63 10.44 -5.07
C PHE A 69 -7.56 11.25 -6.36
N ASP A 70 -7.74 12.57 -6.27
CA ASP A 70 -7.81 13.48 -7.43
C ASP A 70 -6.68 13.25 -8.44
N LYS A 71 -5.42 13.25 -7.97
CA LYS A 71 -4.24 13.09 -8.83
C LYS A 71 -3.39 11.86 -8.53
N MET A 72 -3.60 11.23 -7.37
CA MET A 72 -2.75 10.17 -6.86
C MET A 72 -3.58 8.95 -6.44
N THR A 73 -2.99 7.77 -6.58
CA THR A 73 -3.46 6.53 -5.95
C THR A 73 -2.53 6.18 -4.80
N VAL A 74 -3.10 5.79 -3.67
CA VAL A 74 -2.38 5.23 -2.53
C VAL A 74 -2.66 3.74 -2.47
N ILE A 75 -1.61 2.93 -2.42
CA ILE A 75 -1.67 1.48 -2.21
C ILE A 75 -1.08 1.18 -0.83
N LEU A 76 -1.89 0.61 0.06
CA LEU A 76 -1.46 0.05 1.33
C LEU A 76 -1.00 -1.38 1.09
N MET A 77 0.17 -1.72 1.63
CA MET A 77 0.81 -3.02 1.47
C MET A 77 1.38 -3.51 2.79
N GLU A 78 1.65 -4.81 2.87
CA GLU A 78 2.32 -5.37 4.03
C GLU A 78 3.65 -4.66 4.31
N PHE A 79 3.90 -4.39 5.57
CA PHE A 79 5.18 -3.87 6.00
C PHE A 79 6.16 -5.03 6.16
N ALA A 80 7.13 -5.13 5.24
CA ALA A 80 8.21 -6.09 5.32
C ALA A 80 9.43 -5.45 5.98
N ASN A 81 9.69 -5.78 7.24
CA ASN A 81 10.93 -5.40 7.91
C ASN A 81 12.04 -6.40 7.55
N LEU A 82 13.02 -5.97 6.77
CA LEU A 82 14.31 -6.65 6.82
C LEU A 82 14.88 -6.34 8.23
N GLY A 83 14.98 -7.37 9.08
CA GLY A 83 15.55 -7.23 10.41
C GLY A 83 16.89 -6.51 10.34
N VAL A 84 17.03 -5.44 11.11
CA VAL A 84 18.28 -4.69 11.25
C VAL A 84 19.22 -5.44 12.19
#